data_AF-A0A1M2VI84-F1
#
_entry.id   AF-A0A1M2VI84-F1
#
_cell.length_a   1.000
_cell.length_b   1.000
_cell.length_c   1.000
_cell.angle_alpha   90.00
_cell.angle_beta   90.00
_cell.angle_gamma   90.00
#
_symmetry.space_group_name_H-M   'P 1'
#
loop_
_entity.id
_entity.type
_entity.pdbx_description
1 polymer ?
#
loop_
_entity_poly.entity_id
_entity_poly.type
_entity_poly.pdbx_seq_one_letter_code
_entity_poly.pdbx_strand_id
1 'polypeptide(L)'
;MGSKRSPTNFLTLTLAFCAAAVLPRARATLFTDPSALPSHKAYDYIIVGAGPSGSVLANRLTENAHTNVLLIEAGPNDAGEFSLEVPLLASQLQPNMAFDWNYTT
;
A
#
# COMPACT_ATOMS: atom_id res chain seq x y z
N MET A 1 -12.54 -27.22 -46.03
CA MET A 1 -11.59 -26.33 -45.33
C MET A 1 -12.38 -25.49 -44.32
N GLY A 2 -12.82 -26.10 -43.21
CA GLY A 2 -13.71 -25.45 -42.23
C GLY A 2 -13.00 -25.26 -40.90
N SER A 3 -12.47 -24.06 -40.66
CA SER A 3 -11.85 -23.67 -39.39
C SER A 3 -12.93 -23.59 -38.31
N LYS A 4 -13.01 -24.60 -37.43
CA LYS A 4 -13.79 -24.55 -36.19
C LYS A 4 -13.19 -23.50 -35.24
N ARG A 5 -13.73 -22.28 -35.26
CA ARG A 5 -13.47 -21.30 -34.19
C ARG A 5 -14.32 -21.68 -32.98
N SER A 6 -13.67 -22.06 -31.88
CA SER A 6 -14.33 -22.30 -30.59
C SER A 6 -14.98 -21.00 -30.10
N PRO A 7 -16.28 -20.98 -29.75
CA PRO A 7 -16.91 -19.79 -29.20
C PRO A 7 -16.46 -19.66 -27.74
N THR A 8 -15.58 -18.71 -27.46
CA THR A 8 -15.38 -18.22 -26.09
C THR A 8 -16.70 -17.59 -25.64
N ASN A 9 -17.48 -18.34 -24.87
CA ASN A 9 -18.79 -17.93 -24.36
C ASN A 9 -18.67 -16.68 -23.48
N PHE A 10 -19.61 -15.74 -23.64
CA PHE A 10 -19.69 -14.52 -22.85
C PHE A 10 -19.69 -14.82 -21.34
N LEU A 11 -20.32 -15.93 -20.94
CA LEU A 11 -20.37 -16.42 -19.57
C LEU A 11 -18.98 -16.74 -18.98
N THR A 12 -18.07 -17.32 -19.77
CA THR A 12 -16.71 -17.64 -19.34
C THR A 12 -15.88 -16.38 -19.14
N LEU A 13 -16.07 -15.36 -19.99
CA LEU A 13 -15.40 -14.07 -19.84
C LEU A 13 -15.89 -13.33 -18.59
N THR A 14 -17.21 -13.33 -18.34
CA THR A 14 -17.81 -12.67 -17.18
C THR A 14 -17.39 -13.35 -15.87
N LEU A 15 -17.38 -14.69 -15.81
CA LEU A 15 -16.90 -15.43 -14.64
C LEU A 15 -15.41 -15.19 -14.36
N ALA A 16 -14.57 -15.15 -15.41
CA ALA A 16 -13.14 -14.82 -15.25
C ALA A 16 -12.92 -13.39 -14.74
N PHE A 17 -13.72 -12.43 -15.20
CA PHE A 17 -13.67 -11.04 -14.74
C PHE A 17 -14.11 -10.88 -13.27
N CYS A 18 -15.20 -11.56 -12.88
CA CYS A 18 -15.62 -11.61 -11.48
C CYS A 18 -14.58 -12.28 -10.57
N ALA A 19 -13.91 -13.34 -11.03
CA ALA A 19 -12.86 -14.01 -10.26
C ALA A 19 -11.61 -13.13 -10.06
N ALA A 20 -11.20 -12.38 -11.10
CA ALA A 20 -10.05 -11.46 -11.01
C ALA A 20 -10.33 -10.24 -10.13
N ALA A 21 -11.59 -9.76 -10.07
CA ALA A 21 -12.00 -8.64 -9.23
C ALA A 21 -12.07 -8.99 -7.72
N VAL A 22 -11.91 -10.27 -7.36
CA VAL A 22 -12.01 -10.78 -5.97
C VAL A 22 -10.65 -11.17 -5.39
N LEU A 23 -9.55 -11.04 -6.16
CA LEU A 23 -8.21 -11.27 -5.62
C LEU A 23 -7.94 -10.30 -4.45
N PRO A 24 -7.38 -10.79 -3.33
CA PRO A 24 -7.18 -9.97 -2.16
C PRO A 24 -6.23 -8.81 -2.51
N ARG A 25 -6.72 -7.58 -2.31
CA ARG A 25 -5.85 -6.42 -2.16
C ARG A 25 -4.84 -6.73 -1.06
N ALA A 26 -3.59 -6.31 -1.24
CA ALA A 26 -2.60 -6.31 -0.18
C ALA A 26 -3.23 -5.82 1.13
N ARG A 27 -3.08 -6.61 2.20
CA ARG A 27 -3.58 -6.26 3.53
C ARG A 27 -2.44 -5.72 4.37
N ALA A 28 -2.69 -4.60 5.03
CA ALA A 28 -1.76 -3.99 5.96
C ALA A 28 -2.41 -3.83 7.34
N THR A 29 -1.59 -3.81 8.38
CA THR A 29 -1.95 -3.38 9.74
C THR A 29 -0.95 -2.32 10.13
N LEU A 30 -1.45 -1.19 10.61
CA LEU A 30 -0.62 -0.12 11.15
C LEU A 30 -0.35 -0.39 12.63
N PHE A 31 0.91 -0.34 13.01
CA PHE A 31 1.35 -0.40 14.40
C PHE A 31 2.05 0.92 14.73
N THR A 32 1.61 1.60 15.78
CA THR A 32 2.24 2.83 16.29
C THR A 32 3.23 2.55 17.42
N ASP A 33 3.19 1.34 17.99
CA ASP A 33 4.12 0.85 18.99
C ASP A 33 4.85 -0.39 18.46
N PRO A 34 6.19 -0.39 18.35
CA PRO A 34 6.97 -1.55 17.96
C PRO A 34 6.74 -2.78 18.84
N SER A 35 6.35 -2.60 20.11
CA SER A 35 6.08 -3.71 21.04
C SER A 35 4.84 -4.52 20.65
N ALA A 36 3.92 -3.91 19.88
CA ALA A 36 2.71 -4.55 19.38
C ALA A 36 2.95 -5.41 18.13
N LEU A 37 4.17 -5.42 17.59
CA LEU A 37 4.51 -6.26 16.45
C LEU A 37 4.38 -7.75 16.83
N PRO A 38 3.86 -8.61 15.94
CA PRO A 38 3.80 -10.04 16.21
C PRO A 38 5.19 -10.61 16.48
N SER A 39 5.36 -11.26 17.62
CA SER A 39 6.62 -11.88 18.01
C SER A 39 7.03 -12.95 17.00
N HIS A 40 8.31 -13.00 16.68
CA HIS A 40 8.91 -13.98 15.77
C HIS A 40 8.33 -14.01 14.34
N LYS A 41 7.64 -12.95 13.89
CA LYS A 41 7.21 -12.84 12.50
C LYS A 41 8.42 -12.59 11.59
N ALA A 42 8.60 -13.45 10.60
CA ALA A 42 9.58 -13.25 9.53
C ALA A 42 9.01 -12.29 8.47
N TYR A 43 9.88 -11.45 7.93
CA TYR A 43 9.60 -10.55 6.82
C TYR A 43 10.61 -10.81 5.72
N ASP A 44 10.13 -10.89 4.48
CA ASP A 44 10.97 -11.07 3.30
C ASP A 44 11.68 -9.75 2.94
N TYR A 45 11.03 -8.63 3.23
CA TYR A 45 11.57 -7.29 3.01
C TYR A 45 11.30 -6.38 4.21
N ILE A 46 12.28 -5.54 4.53
CA ILE A 46 12.13 -4.42 5.44
C ILE A 46 12.37 -3.15 4.63
N ILE A 47 11.37 -2.27 4.57
CA ILE A 47 11.42 -0.99 3.89
C ILE A 47 11.43 0.10 4.95
N VAL A 48 12.37 1.04 4.85
CA VAL A 48 12.48 2.19 5.74
C VAL A 48 12.07 3.43 4.97
N GLY A 49 10.99 4.06 5.40
CA GLY A 49 10.32 5.20 4.79
C GLY A 49 9.07 4.81 3.97
N ALA A 50 7.89 5.20 4.44
CA ALA A 50 6.59 5.11 3.79
C ALA A 50 6.29 6.32 2.87
N GLY A 51 7.33 6.96 2.32
CA GLY A 51 7.18 7.98 1.29
C GLY A 51 6.68 7.41 -0.05
N PRO A 52 6.64 8.23 -1.12
CA PRO A 52 6.07 7.86 -2.41
C PRO A 52 6.65 6.56 -3.00
N SER A 53 7.96 6.35 -2.88
CA SER A 53 8.61 5.13 -3.37
C SER A 53 8.37 3.93 -2.45
N GLY A 54 8.54 4.09 -1.14
CA GLY A 54 8.45 2.99 -0.18
C GLY A 54 7.03 2.40 -0.10
N SER A 55 6.00 3.26 -0.08
CA SER A 55 4.60 2.82 -0.07
C SER A 55 4.21 2.09 -1.36
N VAL A 56 4.67 2.57 -2.52
CA VAL A 56 4.43 1.88 -3.81
C VAL A 56 5.16 0.54 -3.84
N LEU A 57 6.42 0.50 -3.42
CA LEU A 57 7.22 -0.73 -3.40
C LEU A 57 6.62 -1.78 -2.47
N ALA A 58 6.24 -1.39 -1.24
CA ALA A 58 5.57 -2.27 -0.29
C ALA A 58 4.31 -2.87 -0.90
N ASN A 59 3.44 -2.03 -1.46
CA ASN A 59 2.19 -2.47 -2.09
C ASN A 59 2.44 -3.50 -3.20
N ARG A 60 3.41 -3.23 -4.10
CA ARG A 60 3.75 -4.14 -5.22
C ARG A 60 4.35 -5.46 -4.76
N LEU A 61 5.26 -5.44 -3.80
CA LEU A 61 5.86 -6.67 -3.26
C LEU A 61 4.80 -7.58 -2.63
N THR A 62 3.84 -6.99 -1.92
CA THR A 62 2.72 -7.71 -1.28
C THR A 62 1.59 -8.12 -2.22
N GLU A 63 1.66 -7.81 -3.53
CA GLU A 63 0.75 -8.40 -4.52
C GLU A 63 0.95 -9.93 -4.61
N ASN A 64 2.16 -10.40 -4.29
CA ASN A 64 2.39 -11.81 -4.01
C ASN A 64 1.98 -12.12 -2.55
N ALA A 65 0.96 -12.96 -2.38
CA ALA A 65 0.44 -13.36 -1.07
C ALA A 65 1.43 -14.11 -0.17
N HIS A 66 2.54 -14.59 -0.73
CA HIS A 66 3.62 -15.24 0.04
C HIS A 66 4.69 -14.26 0.53
N THR A 67 4.65 -13.00 0.09
CA THR A 67 5.61 -11.97 0.49
C THR A 67 5.11 -11.17 1.68
N ASN A 68 5.89 -11.15 2.75
CA ASN A 68 5.66 -10.35 3.95
C ASN A 68 6.61 -9.14 3.96
N VAL A 69 6.05 -7.94 4.05
CA VAL A 69 6.83 -6.70 4.11
C VAL A 69 6.62 -6.02 5.47
N LEU A 70 7.71 -5.61 6.11
CA LEU A 70 7.68 -4.65 7.22
C LEU A 70 8.05 -3.27 6.66
N LEU A 71 7.11 -2.33 6.71
CA LEU A 71 7.33 -0.93 6.35
C LEU A 71 7.44 -0.10 7.63
N ILE A 72 8.55 0.61 7.80
CA ILE A 72 8.83 1.44 8.97
C ILE A 72 8.84 2.90 8.53
N GLU A 73 8.03 3.75 9.14
CA GLU A 73 7.97 5.19 8.87
C GLU A 73 8.37 5.97 10.12
N ALA A 74 9.11 7.06 9.95
CA ALA A 74 9.56 7.92 11.04
C ALA A 74 8.48 8.91 11.47
N GLY A 75 7.68 9.40 10.51
CA GLY A 75 6.56 10.29 10.75
C GLY A 75 5.39 9.63 11.48
N PRO A 76 4.48 10.43 12.04
CA PRO A 76 3.26 9.92 12.65
C PRO A 76 2.28 9.38 11.59
N ASN A 77 1.25 8.67 12.05
CA ASN A 77 0.09 8.34 11.21
C ASN A 77 -0.59 9.62 10.72
N ASP A 78 -0.89 9.68 9.42
CA ASP A 78 -1.52 10.83 8.76
C ASP A 78 -3.05 10.70 8.61
N ALA A 79 -3.63 9.55 9.01
CA ALA A 79 -5.08 9.34 8.86
C ALA A 79 -5.89 10.33 9.71
N GLY A 80 -6.75 11.13 9.06
CA GLY A 80 -7.59 12.14 9.72
C GLY A 80 -6.93 13.50 9.89
N GLU A 81 -5.71 13.69 9.38
CA GLU A 81 -5.01 14.98 9.41
C GLU A 81 -5.57 15.93 8.35
N PHE A 82 -6.51 16.77 8.75
CA PHE A 82 -7.30 17.61 7.84
C PHE A 82 -6.45 18.53 6.95
N SER A 83 -5.34 19.06 7.48
CA SER A 83 -4.43 19.92 6.72
C SER A 83 -3.63 19.17 5.65
N LEU A 84 -3.47 17.84 5.78
CA LEU A 84 -2.87 16.98 4.75
C LEU A 84 -3.92 16.55 3.70
N GLU A 85 -5.16 16.34 4.13
CA GLU A 85 -6.24 15.87 3.24
C GLU A 85 -6.81 16.95 2.32
N VAL A 86 -6.85 18.22 2.79
CA VAL A 86 -7.44 19.33 2.03
C VAL A 86 -6.34 20.14 1.33
N PRO A 87 -6.26 20.13 -0.02
CA PRO A 87 -5.17 20.80 -0.75
C PRO A 87 -5.02 22.29 -0.46
N LEU A 88 -6.14 23.00 -0.19
CA LEU A 88 -6.12 24.43 0.15
C LEU A 88 -5.36 24.72 1.45
N LEU A 89 -5.28 23.76 2.36
CA LEU A 89 -4.68 23.91 3.68
C LEU A 89 -3.19 23.53 3.72
N ALA A 90 -2.59 23.14 2.60
CA ALA A 90 -1.19 22.74 2.54
C ALA A 90 -0.22 23.82 3.09
N SER A 91 -0.58 25.10 2.99
CA SER A 91 0.20 26.22 3.55
C SER A 91 0.26 26.25 5.09
N GLN A 92 -0.58 25.47 5.77
CA GLN A 92 -0.56 25.30 7.22
C GLN A 92 0.49 24.28 7.69
N LEU A 93 1.03 23.46 6.77
CA LEU A 93 2.09 22.50 7.05
C LEU A 93 3.45 23.21 7.01
N GLN A 94 3.72 23.99 8.05
CA GLN A 94 4.91 24.83 8.14
C GLN A 94 6.12 24.08 8.74
N PRO A 95 7.35 24.60 8.57
CA PRO A 95 8.50 24.11 9.31
C PRO A 95 8.25 24.11 10.84
N ASN A 96 8.85 23.15 11.52
CA ASN A 96 8.71 22.80 12.93
C ASN A 96 7.38 22.10 13.30
N MET A 97 6.61 21.68 12.30
CA MET A 97 5.43 20.82 12.48
C MET A 97 5.82 19.33 12.39
N ALA A 98 4.89 18.45 12.78
CA ALA A 98 5.12 17.00 12.86
C ALA A 98 5.42 16.31 11.51
N PHE A 99 5.12 16.97 10.39
CA PHE A 99 5.24 16.41 9.02
C PHE A 99 6.39 17.01 8.20
N ASP A 100 7.23 17.86 8.80
CA ASP A 100 8.39 18.45 8.14
C ASP A 100 9.69 17.93 8.79
N TRP A 101 10.66 17.54 7.96
CA TRP A 101 11.97 17.07 8.44
C TRP A 101 12.87 18.18 9.00
N ASN A 102 12.53 19.45 8.73
CA ASN A 102 13.25 20.65 9.13
C ASN A 102 14.72 20.68 8.72
N TYR A 103 15.03 20.16 7.54
CA TYR A 103 16.37 20.24 6.98
C TYR A 103 16.75 21.71 6.70
N THR A 104 18.01 22.04 7.00
CA THR A 104 18.65 23.34 6.71
C THR A 104 19.98 23.08 5.99
N THR A 105 20.50 24.08 5.27
CA THR A 105 21.76 23.98 4.49
C THR A 105 22.80 24.98 4.97
#